data_AF-A0A0J6RXA1-F1
#
_entry.id   AF-A0A0J6RXA1-F1
#
_cell.length_a   1.000
_cell.length_b   1.000
_cell.length_c   1.000
_cell.angle_alpha   90.00
_cell.angle_beta   90.00
_cell.angle_gamma   90.00
#
_symmetry.space_group_name_H-M   'P 1'
#
loop_
_entity.id
_entity.type
_entity.pdbx_description
1 polymer ?
#
loop_
_entity_poly.entity_id
_entity_poly.type
_entity_poly.pdbx_seq_one_letter_code
_entity_poly.pdbx_strand_id
1 'polypeptide(L)'
;MTLFHYPPGGGWRLIEVAQPTWDRVEQAIRGLDDCEHPIVQLSRCDVATCMDDEASLNIVGGADVGYALFATMGAWLFEDPSGSSEPVRLWQSDQGYWCERRNLLVSVEDVLHLVWAYCDGRSFSEMTQIAGQLTP
;
A
#
# COMPACT_ATOMS: atom_id res chain seq x y z
N MET A 1 -4.10 -9.85 7.05
CA MET A 1 -3.04 -9.01 6.45
C MET A 1 -2.05 -9.92 5.79
N THR A 2 -1.65 -9.58 4.57
CA THR A 2 -0.67 -10.34 3.79
C THR A 2 0.53 -9.44 3.53
N LEU A 3 1.74 -9.93 3.82
CA LEU A 3 2.99 -9.23 3.52
C LEU A 3 3.71 -9.98 2.41
N PHE A 4 4.16 -9.25 1.38
CA PHE A 4 4.99 -9.82 0.35
C PHE A 4 6.44 -9.69 0.75
N HIS A 5 7.18 -10.79 0.67
CA HIS A 5 8.62 -10.82 0.95
C HIS A 5 9.38 -11.41 -0.24
N TYR A 6 10.31 -10.63 -0.78
CA TYR A 6 11.23 -10.94 -1.87
C TYR A 6 12.68 -11.01 -1.36
N PRO A 7 13.09 -12.11 -0.71
CA PRO A 7 14.44 -12.25 -0.19
C PRO A 7 15.48 -12.26 -1.32
N PRO A 8 16.69 -11.70 -1.11
CA PRO A 8 17.76 -11.71 -2.11
C PRO A 8 18.10 -13.12 -2.60
N GLY A 9 18.07 -13.32 -3.91
CA GLY A 9 18.40 -14.61 -4.54
C GLY A 9 17.38 -15.73 -4.31
N GLY A 10 16.24 -15.43 -3.67
CA GLY A 10 15.12 -16.34 -3.50
C GLY A 10 13.93 -15.99 -4.40
N GLY A 11 12.94 -16.87 -4.44
CA GLY A 11 11.61 -16.53 -4.94
C GLY A 11 10.83 -15.71 -3.92
N TRP A 12 9.65 -15.23 -4.32
CA TRP A 12 8.74 -14.52 -3.42
C TRP A 12 8.00 -15.47 -2.49
N ARG A 13 7.60 -14.96 -1.33
CA ARG A 13 6.70 -15.66 -0.40
C ARG A 13 5.72 -14.68 0.25
N LEU A 14 4.58 -15.22 0.65
CA LEU A 14 3.58 -14.52 1.45
C LEU A 14 3.79 -14.82 2.92
N ILE A 15 3.69 -13.78 3.74
CA ILE A 15 3.58 -13.90 5.19
C ILE A 15 2.15 -13.51 5.55
N GLU A 16 1.35 -14.51 5.91
CA GLU A 16 -0.04 -14.32 6.31
C GLU A 16 -0.13 -14.06 7.81
N VAL A 17 -0.77 -12.95 8.17
CA VAL A 17 -1.05 -12.59 9.56
C VAL A 17 -2.56 -12.56 9.74
N ALA A 18 -3.07 -13.61 10.38
CA ALA A 18 -4.45 -13.68 10.83
C ALA A 18 -4.68 -12.65 11.93
N GLN A 19 -5.79 -11.90 11.84
CA GLN A 19 -6.21 -10.90 12.84
C GLN A 19 -5.07 -9.95 13.28
N PRO A 20 -4.49 -9.17 12.35
CA PRO A 20 -3.37 -8.29 12.67
C PRO A 20 -3.80 -7.21 13.69
N THR A 21 -2.96 -6.95 14.69
CA THR A 21 -3.13 -5.79 15.57
C THR A 21 -2.70 -4.51 14.86
N TRP A 22 -3.17 -3.35 15.33
CA TRP A 22 -2.74 -2.06 14.79
C TRP A 22 -1.21 -1.91 14.80
N ASP A 23 -0.56 -2.16 15.94
CA ASP A 23 0.90 -2.08 16.07
C ASP A 23 1.62 -2.91 15.00
N ARG A 24 1.05 -4.05 14.62
CA ARG A 24 1.63 -4.92 13.60
C ARG A 24 1.40 -4.42 12.19
N VAL A 25 0.25 -3.81 11.93
CA VAL A 25 -0.02 -3.10 10.66
C VAL A 25 0.93 -1.91 10.53
N GLU A 26 1.02 -1.07 11.55
CA GLU A 26 1.90 0.10 11.56
C GLU A 26 3.36 -0.29 11.31
N GLN A 27 3.85 -1.30 12.02
CA GLN A 27 5.20 -1.81 11.82
C GLN A 27 5.43 -2.31 10.39
N ALA A 28 4.45 -3.00 9.79
CA ALA A 28 4.55 -3.49 8.43
C ALA A 28 4.62 -2.34 7.42
N ILE A 29 3.76 -1.33 7.57
CA ILE A 29 3.74 -0.14 6.70
C ILE A 29 5.04 0.68 6.83
N ARG A 30 5.54 0.86 8.04
CA ARG A 30 6.83 1.54 8.27
C ARG A 30 8.02 0.75 7.75
N GLY A 31 7.91 -0.58 7.69
CA GLY A 31 8.95 -1.48 7.17
C GLY A 31 8.89 -1.69 5.66
N LEU A 32 7.96 -1.06 4.95
CA LEU A 32 7.88 -1.12 3.49
C LEU A 32 9.13 -0.49 2.84
N ASP A 33 9.69 -1.20 1.87
CA ASP A 33 10.83 -0.78 1.05
C ASP A 33 10.57 -1.14 -0.42
N ASP A 34 11.34 -0.62 -1.38
CA ASP A 34 11.09 -0.89 -2.80
C ASP A 34 11.67 -2.23 -3.30
N CYS A 35 12.16 -3.11 -2.43
CA CYS A 35 12.94 -4.28 -2.79
C CYS A 35 12.48 -5.58 -2.11
N GLU A 36 12.76 -5.77 -0.82
CA GLU A 36 12.49 -6.98 -0.06
C GLU A 36 11.06 -7.03 0.48
N HIS A 37 10.51 -5.90 0.92
CA HIS A 37 9.15 -5.79 1.47
C HIS A 37 8.33 -4.71 0.76
N PRO A 38 7.97 -4.91 -0.53
CA PRO A 38 7.36 -3.88 -1.36
C PRO A 38 5.86 -3.74 -1.21
N ILE A 39 5.17 -4.72 -0.62
CA ILE A 39 3.71 -4.77 -0.62
C ILE A 39 3.16 -5.24 0.73
N VAL A 40 2.21 -4.46 1.24
CA VAL A 40 1.29 -4.86 2.32
C VAL A 40 -0.13 -4.87 1.76
N GLN A 41 -0.86 -5.95 2.02
CA GLN A 41 -2.30 -6.05 1.75
C GLN A 41 -3.10 -6.19 3.04
N LEU A 42 -4.19 -5.45 3.13
CA LEU A 42 -5.12 -5.48 4.25
C LEU A 42 -6.51 -5.85 3.72
N SER A 43 -7.09 -6.90 4.26
CA SER A 43 -8.50 -7.26 4.05
C SER A 43 -9.25 -7.15 5.37
N ARG A 44 -10.51 -6.71 5.29
CA ARG A 44 -11.47 -6.78 6.41
C ARG A 44 -12.25 -8.09 6.44
N CYS A 45 -12.19 -8.85 5.35
CA CYS A 45 -12.85 -10.15 5.24
C CYS A 45 -12.03 -11.20 5.98
N ASP A 46 -12.71 -12.22 6.48
CA ASP A 46 -12.05 -13.41 7.03
C ASP A 46 -11.61 -14.31 5.87
N VAL A 47 -10.47 -13.94 5.26
CA VAL A 47 -9.87 -14.63 4.11
C VAL A 47 -8.53 -15.25 4.49
N ALA A 48 -8.22 -16.39 3.86
CA ALA A 48 -6.96 -17.10 4.08
C ALA A 48 -5.75 -16.29 3.59
N THR A 49 -5.92 -15.54 2.50
CA THR A 49 -4.97 -14.55 1.99
C THR A 49 -5.72 -13.32 1.50
N CYS A 50 -5.13 -12.13 1.67
CA CYS A 50 -5.73 -10.90 1.16
C CYS A 50 -5.71 -10.85 -0.38
N MET A 51 -4.91 -11.69 -1.03
CA MET A 51 -4.92 -11.84 -2.49
C MET A 51 -6.25 -12.35 -3.05
N ASP A 52 -7.03 -13.07 -2.24
CA ASP A 52 -8.34 -13.60 -2.63
C ASP A 52 -9.47 -12.57 -2.44
N ASP A 53 -9.17 -11.40 -1.85
CA ASP A 53 -10.12 -10.33 -1.61
C ASP A 53 -9.90 -9.15 -2.57
N GLU A 54 -10.81 -9.00 -3.53
CA GLU A 54 -10.83 -7.88 -4.48
C GLU A 54 -11.06 -6.52 -3.79
N ALA A 55 -11.55 -6.52 -2.55
CA ALA A 55 -11.74 -5.32 -1.72
C ALA A 55 -10.59 -5.08 -0.73
N SER A 56 -9.47 -5.79 -0.88
CA SER A 56 -8.28 -5.55 -0.06
C SER A 56 -7.65 -4.19 -0.38
N LEU A 57 -7.19 -3.50 0.64
CA LEU A 57 -6.34 -2.32 0.50
C LEU A 57 -4.90 -2.78 0.23
N ASN A 58 -4.34 -2.32 -0.87
CA ASN A 58 -2.96 -2.55 -1.27
C ASN A 58 -2.15 -1.29 -0.97
N ILE A 59 -0.98 -1.47 -0.35
CA ILE A 59 0.01 -0.44 -0.13
C ILE A 59 1.31 -0.93 -0.75
N VAL A 60 1.84 -0.18 -1.71
CA VAL A 60 3.03 -0.55 -2.49
C VAL A 60 4.05 0.58 -2.47
N GLY A 61 5.32 0.23 -2.32
CA GLY A 61 6.44 1.18 -2.33
C GLY A 61 7.19 1.19 -1.01
N GLY A 62 7.75 2.35 -0.65
CA GLY A 62 8.58 2.49 0.54
C GLY A 62 9.13 3.90 0.68
N ALA A 63 9.81 4.15 1.80
CA ALA A 63 10.25 5.50 2.17
C ALA A 63 11.12 6.20 1.11
N ASP A 64 11.90 5.44 0.33
CA ASP A 64 12.82 5.98 -0.68
C ASP A 64 12.12 6.44 -1.97
N VAL A 65 10.95 5.85 -2.30
CA VAL A 65 10.24 6.08 -3.58
C VAL A 65 8.86 6.70 -3.40
N GLY A 66 8.26 6.61 -2.21
CA GLY A 66 6.88 6.95 -1.92
C GLY A 66 5.96 5.73 -1.89
N TYR A 67 4.69 5.96 -1.59
CA TYR A 67 3.68 4.93 -1.37
C TYR A 67 2.47 5.15 -2.28
N ALA A 68 2.10 4.11 -3.03
CA ALA A 68 0.82 4.06 -3.75
C ALA A 68 -0.17 3.20 -2.98
N LEU A 69 -1.42 3.69 -2.88
CA LEU A 69 -2.50 2.98 -2.21
C LEU A 69 -3.67 2.77 -3.18
N PHE A 70 -4.22 1.56 -3.23
CA PHE A 70 -5.34 1.22 -4.11
C PHE A 70 -6.12 0.00 -3.63
N ALA A 71 -7.41 -0.05 -3.96
CA ALA A 71 -8.23 -1.25 -3.77
C ALA A 71 -8.13 -2.20 -4.97
N THR A 72 -8.19 -1.61 -6.17
CA THR A 72 -8.10 -2.30 -7.45
C THR A 72 -7.00 -1.63 -8.25
N MET A 73 -6.18 -2.41 -8.97
CA MET A 73 -5.11 -1.86 -9.80
C MET A 73 -5.65 -0.76 -10.74
N GLY A 74 -4.98 0.40 -10.74
CA GLY A 74 -5.38 1.57 -11.53
C GLY A 74 -6.46 2.45 -10.91
N ALA A 75 -7.04 2.07 -9.77
CA ALA A 75 -7.96 2.89 -8.99
C ALA A 75 -7.26 3.41 -7.72
N TRP A 76 -6.43 4.44 -7.88
CA TRP A 76 -5.63 5.03 -6.82
C TRP A 76 -6.47 5.75 -5.78
N LEU A 77 -6.09 5.64 -4.52
CA LEU A 77 -6.73 6.36 -3.42
C LEU A 77 -6.28 7.81 -3.32
N PHE A 78 -5.08 8.12 -3.82
CA PHE A 78 -4.51 9.46 -3.85
C PHE A 78 -4.10 9.83 -5.26
N GLU A 79 -4.39 11.08 -5.63
CA GLU A 79 -3.90 11.71 -6.85
C GLU A 79 -3.71 13.20 -6.57
N ASP A 80 -2.48 13.69 -6.66
CA ASP A 80 -2.16 15.12 -6.64
C ASP A 80 -2.46 15.73 -8.03
N PRO A 81 -3.47 16.62 -8.16
CA PRO A 81 -3.82 17.23 -9.44
C PRO A 81 -2.71 18.09 -10.04
N SER A 82 -1.76 18.54 -9.21
CA SER A 82 -0.59 19.33 -9.63
C SER A 82 0.66 18.48 -9.89
N GLY A 83 0.61 17.19 -9.55
CA GLY A 83 1.74 16.27 -9.66
C GLY A 83 2.08 15.91 -11.11
N SER A 84 3.31 15.45 -11.34
CA SER A 84 3.76 15.03 -12.67
C SER A 84 3.16 13.67 -13.06
N SER A 85 3.08 13.42 -14.37
CA SER A 85 2.79 12.09 -14.94
C SER A 85 4.07 11.27 -15.13
N GLU A 86 5.15 11.60 -14.42
CA GLU A 86 6.42 10.88 -14.51
C GLU A 86 6.24 9.46 -13.97
N PRO A 87 6.64 8.42 -14.71
CA PRO A 87 6.55 7.05 -14.22
C PRO A 87 7.55 6.81 -13.10
N VAL A 88 7.06 6.32 -11.96
CA VAL A 88 7.88 5.94 -10.80
C VAL A 88 7.77 4.44 -10.59
N ARG A 89 8.92 3.78 -10.40
CA ARG A 89 9.00 2.35 -10.06
C ARG A 89 8.93 2.21 -8.55
N LEU A 90 7.91 1.51 -8.04
CA LEU A 90 7.68 1.30 -6.61
C LEU A 90 8.27 -0.01 -6.09
N TRP A 91 8.63 -0.90 -7.00
CA TRP A 91 9.12 -2.23 -6.68
C TRP A 91 10.18 -2.66 -7.69
N GLN A 92 11.37 -3.02 -7.20
CA GLN A 92 12.57 -3.21 -7.99
C GLN A 92 12.75 -4.64 -8.54
N SER A 93 11.94 -5.62 -8.13
CA SER A 93 12.11 -6.99 -8.63
C SER A 93 11.70 -7.14 -10.10
N ASP A 94 11.95 -8.34 -10.64
CA ASP A 94 11.64 -8.79 -11.99
C ASP A 94 10.22 -8.45 -12.52
N GLN A 95 9.18 -8.51 -11.69
CA GLN A 95 7.83 -8.15 -12.14
C GLN A 95 7.61 -6.63 -12.12
N GLY A 96 8.14 -5.97 -11.09
CA GLY A 96 8.04 -4.54 -10.88
C GLY A 96 6.62 -4.02 -10.72
N TYR A 97 6.51 -2.79 -10.23
CA TYR A 97 5.25 -2.06 -10.23
C TYR A 97 5.51 -0.58 -10.51
N TRP A 98 4.66 0.02 -11.32
CA TRP A 98 4.77 1.42 -11.71
C TRP A 98 3.46 2.17 -11.49
N CYS A 99 3.59 3.43 -11.09
CA CYS A 99 2.50 4.42 -11.13
C CYS A 99 3.06 5.76 -11.60
N GLU A 100 2.21 6.78 -11.70
CA GLU A 100 2.67 8.14 -11.92
C GLU A 100 3.04 8.80 -10.58
N ARG A 101 4.00 9.75 -10.61
CA ARG A 101 4.42 10.50 -9.42
C ARG A 101 3.26 11.11 -8.65
N ARG A 102 2.24 11.63 -9.36
CA ARG A 102 1.02 12.20 -8.77
C ARG A 102 0.22 11.22 -7.91
N ASN A 103 0.40 9.91 -8.07
CA ASN A 103 -0.33 8.89 -7.31
C ASN A 103 0.37 8.49 -6.01
N LEU A 104 1.44 9.19 -5.62
CA LEU A 104 2.26 8.83 -4.48
C LEU A 104 2.09 9.77 -3.30
N LEU A 105 1.95 9.16 -2.12
CA LEU A 105 2.19 9.81 -0.84
C LEU A 105 3.66 9.64 -0.48
N VAL A 106 4.32 10.70 -0.03
CA VAL A 106 5.72 10.64 0.44
C VAL A 106 5.84 10.51 1.95
N SER A 107 4.80 10.88 2.68
CA SER A 107 4.74 10.83 4.14
C SER A 107 4.18 9.50 4.63
N VAL A 108 4.97 8.75 5.38
CA VAL A 108 4.50 7.51 6.03
C VAL A 108 3.37 7.78 7.02
N GLU A 109 3.33 8.96 7.64
CA GLU A 109 2.27 9.32 8.58
C GLU A 109 0.92 9.50 7.88
N ASP A 110 0.93 10.06 6.67
CA ASP A 110 -0.28 10.20 5.85
C ASP A 110 -0.78 8.83 5.37
N VAL A 111 0.14 7.94 5.01
CA VAL A 111 -0.18 6.54 4.70
C VAL A 111 -0.82 5.86 5.91
N LEU A 112 -0.23 6.00 7.11
CA LEU A 112 -0.77 5.41 8.34
C LEU A 112 -2.13 5.98 8.70
N HIS A 113 -2.39 7.27 8.46
CA HIS A 113 -3.71 7.86 8.65
C HIS A 113 -4.74 7.21 7.74
N LEU A 114 -4.46 7.04 6.45
CA LEU A 114 -5.37 6.37 5.52
C LEU A 114 -5.56 4.89 5.88
N VAL A 115 -4.49 4.19 6.24
CA VAL A 115 -4.55 2.79 6.67
C VAL A 115 -5.36 2.64 7.96
N TRP A 116 -5.23 3.56 8.91
CA TRP A 116 -6.08 3.59 10.11
C TRP A 116 -7.55 3.78 9.73
N ALA A 117 -7.85 4.74 8.85
CA ALA A 117 -9.22 4.95 8.35
C ALA A 117 -9.79 3.67 7.71
N TYR A 118 -8.97 2.91 6.99
CA TYR A 118 -9.34 1.59 6.50
C TYR A 118 -9.56 0.58 7.65
N CYS A 119 -8.73 0.53 8.67
CA CYS A 119 -8.96 -0.37 9.80
C CYS A 119 -10.20 0.02 10.64
N ASP A 120 -10.54 1.31 10.71
CA ASP A 120 -11.71 1.87 11.42
C ASP A 120 -13.04 1.66 10.66
N GLY A 121 -13.01 1.16 9.43
CA GLY A 121 -14.21 0.79 8.68
C GLY A 121 -14.62 1.77 7.58
N ARG A 122 -13.86 2.84 7.30
CA ARG A 122 -14.19 3.82 6.24
C ARG A 122 -14.23 3.17 4.86
N SER A 123 -15.22 3.49 4.04
CA SER A 123 -15.25 3.06 2.64
C SER A 123 -14.09 3.65 1.84
N PHE A 124 -13.76 3.05 0.69
CA PHE A 124 -12.74 3.62 -0.20
C PHE A 124 -13.10 5.02 -0.67
N SER A 125 -14.38 5.32 -0.88
CA SER A 125 -14.83 6.67 -1.23
C SER A 125 -14.55 7.69 -0.13
N GLU A 126 -14.78 7.33 1.14
CA GLU A 126 -14.41 8.18 2.29
C GLU A 126 -12.88 8.34 2.38
N MET A 127 -12.13 7.27 2.13
CA MET A 127 -10.66 7.35 2.11
C MET A 127 -10.14 8.28 1.01
N THR A 128 -10.68 8.23 -0.20
CA THR A 128 -10.31 9.16 -1.28
C THR A 128 -10.61 10.62 -0.90
N GLN A 129 -11.71 10.87 -0.17
CA GLN A 129 -12.01 12.22 0.33
C GLN A 129 -11.01 12.69 1.39
N ILE A 130 -10.58 11.81 2.29
CA ILE A 130 -9.52 12.10 3.27
C ILE A 130 -8.20 12.36 2.53
N ALA A 131 -7.86 11.51 1.57
CA ALA A 131 -6.63 11.61 0.79
C ALA A 131 -6.54 12.93 0.00
N GLY A 132 -7.66 13.42 -0.54
CA GLY A 132 -7.71 14.71 -1.25
C GLY A 132 -7.48 15.94 -0.36
N GLN A 133 -7.41 15.78 0.95
CA GLN A 133 -7.06 16.85 1.91
C GLN A 133 -5.59 16.79 2.33
N LEU A 134 -4.88 15.73 1.94
CA LEU A 134 -3.46 15.58 2.21
C LEU A 134 -2.67 16.48 1.27
N THR A 135 -1.61 17.07 1.80
CA THR A 135 -0.72 17.95 1.03
C THR A 135 0.34 17.07 0.36
N PRO A 136 0.65 17.27 -0.93
CA PRO A 136 1.77 16.59 -1.57
C PRO A 136 3.13 16.95 -0.94
#